data_AF-A0AB37UA03-F1
#
_entry.id   AF-A0AB37UA03-F1
#
_cell.length_a   1.000
_cell.length_b   1.000
_cell.length_c   1.000
_cell.angle_alpha   90.00
_cell.angle_beta   90.00
_cell.angle_gamma   90.00
#
_symmetry.space_group_name_H-M   'P 1'
#
loop_
_entity.id
_entity.type
_entity.pdbx_description
1 polymer ?
#
loop_
_entity_poly.entity_id
_entity_poly.type
_entity_poly.pdbx_seq_one_letter_code
_entity_poly.pdbx_strand_id
1 'polypeptide(L)'
;MMQPTLETFAQHLDLSRDRLEALLSQSLTECLNSPELQQQLSSLDVSLLKQTLPIAGSVLAERLPPFYHWLQTELSVKRVPDSPEHTTKWVIGFVNNQESLSRLVELHRPVSRLAMERSVPSLVGMFEGVEDLQVRQEWQKAISALCLVLVVAAREAERCVSV
;
A
#
# COMPACT_ATOMS: atom_id res chain seq x y z
N MET A 1 3.35 -18.42 2.54
CA MET A 1 3.88 -17.67 1.38
C MET A 1 3.92 -16.19 1.71
N MET A 2 5.00 -15.73 2.35
CA MET A 2 5.20 -14.34 2.82
C MET A 2 6.35 -13.63 2.08
N GLN A 3 7.18 -14.39 1.36
CA GLN A 3 8.41 -13.90 0.74
C GLN A 3 8.18 -12.76 -0.28
N PRO A 4 7.20 -12.85 -1.21
CA PRO A 4 7.05 -11.81 -2.23
C PRO A 4 6.72 -10.43 -1.63
N THR A 5 5.84 -10.37 -0.63
CA THR A 5 5.45 -9.13 0.05
C THR A 5 6.62 -8.50 0.79
N LEU A 6 7.38 -9.31 1.54
CA LEU A 6 8.55 -8.84 2.28
C LEU A 6 9.65 -8.35 1.33
N GLU A 7 9.84 -9.02 0.20
CA GLU A 7 10.79 -8.61 -0.84
C GLU A 7 10.38 -7.30 -1.50
N THR A 8 9.11 -7.12 -1.85
CA THR A 8 8.61 -5.84 -2.37
C THR A 8 8.86 -4.71 -1.38
N PHE A 9 8.57 -4.92 -0.08
CA PHE A 9 8.87 -3.89 0.91
C PHE A 9 10.36 -3.62 1.05
N ALA A 10 11.21 -4.64 1.09
CA ALA A 10 12.66 -4.47 1.18
C ALA A 10 13.29 -3.80 -0.06
N GLN A 11 12.63 -3.88 -1.22
CA GLN A 11 13.08 -3.22 -2.45
C GLN A 11 12.73 -1.73 -2.49
N HIS A 12 11.59 -1.34 -1.92
CA HIS A 12 11.02 0.00 -2.11
C HIS A 12 11.00 0.85 -0.83
N LEU A 13 11.20 0.24 0.33
CA LEU A 13 11.35 0.93 1.60
C LEU A 13 12.80 0.81 2.06
N ASP A 14 13.32 1.88 2.65
CA ASP A 14 14.67 1.90 3.22
C ASP A 14 14.67 1.23 4.61
N LEU A 15 14.35 -0.06 4.63
CA LEU A 15 14.22 -0.89 5.82
C LEU A 15 14.85 -2.27 5.56
N SER A 16 15.63 -2.76 6.52
CA SER A 16 16.13 -4.14 6.46
C SER A 16 15.00 -5.15 6.62
N ARG A 17 15.21 -6.38 6.16
CA ARG A 17 14.24 -7.49 6.32
C ARG A 17 13.84 -7.68 7.79
N ASP A 18 14.81 -7.71 8.70
CA ASP A 18 14.54 -7.89 10.14
C ASP A 18 13.65 -6.76 10.71
N ARG A 19 13.84 -5.53 10.23
CA ARG A 19 13.01 -4.37 10.63
C ARG A 19 11.60 -4.47 10.07
N LEU A 20 11.47 -4.90 8.82
CA LEU A 20 10.17 -5.14 8.20
C LEU A 20 9.41 -6.26 8.93
N GLU A 21 10.08 -7.36 9.27
CA GLU A 21 9.46 -8.45 10.04
C GLU A 21 9.02 -8.00 11.43
N ALA A 22 9.83 -7.17 12.10
CA ALA A 22 9.47 -6.57 13.39
C ALA A 22 8.22 -5.69 13.26
N LEU A 23 8.18 -4.77 12.28
CA LEU A 23 7.02 -3.90 12.04
C LEU A 23 5.76 -4.70 11.69
N LEU A 24 5.89 -5.70 10.82
CA LEU A 24 4.76 -6.54 10.41
C LEU A 24 4.21 -7.43 11.54
N SER A 25 4.94 -7.55 12.65
CA SER A 25 4.53 -8.30 13.85
C SER A 25 3.85 -7.43 14.91
N GLN A 26 3.95 -6.10 14.80
CA GLN A 26 3.34 -5.16 15.73
C GLN A 26 1.81 -5.08 15.60
N SER A 27 1.16 -4.47 16.58
CA SER A 27 -0.19 -3.92 16.42
C SER A 27 -0.17 -2.73 15.47
N LEU A 28 -1.32 -2.40 14.88
CA LEU A 28 -1.46 -1.22 14.03
C LEU A 28 -1.09 0.06 14.79
N THR A 29 -1.51 0.18 16.04
CA THR A 29 -1.21 1.35 16.89
C THR A 29 0.29 1.52 17.10
N GLU A 30 1.01 0.44 17.39
CA GLU A 30 2.47 0.48 17.54
C GLU A 30 3.15 0.85 16.21
N CYS A 31 2.73 0.24 15.10
CA CYS A 31 3.28 0.52 13.78
C CYS A 31 3.08 1.98 13.37
N LEU A 32 1.87 2.54 13.56
CA LEU A 32 1.57 3.94 13.25
C LEU A 32 2.40 4.93 14.07
N ASN A 33 2.80 4.55 15.28
CA ASN A 33 3.67 5.35 16.15
C ASN A 33 5.16 5.00 16.03
N SER A 34 5.53 4.05 15.16
CA SER A 34 6.92 3.60 15.03
C SER A 34 7.79 4.67 14.35
N PRO A 35 9.00 4.93 14.86
CA PRO A 35 9.95 5.81 14.19
C PRO A 35 10.27 5.35 12.76
N GLU A 36 10.34 4.04 12.54
CA GLU A 36 10.62 3.46 11.24
C GLU A 36 9.57 3.84 10.19
N LEU A 37 8.27 3.69 10.50
CA LEU A 37 7.21 4.09 9.56
C LEU A 37 7.22 5.61 9.31
N GLN A 38 7.37 6.41 10.38
CA GLN A 38 7.41 7.87 10.28
C GLN A 38 8.61 8.35 9.44
N GLN A 39 9.76 7.68 9.53
CA GLN A 39 10.90 7.95 8.67
C GLN A 39 10.58 7.63 7.21
N GLN A 40 9.93 6.49 6.91
CA GLN A 40 9.57 6.17 5.53
C GLN A 40 8.61 7.21 4.94
N LEU A 41 7.59 7.62 5.69
CA LEU A 41 6.61 8.63 5.26
C LEU A 41 7.24 10.03 5.10
N SER A 42 8.10 10.44 6.03
CA SER A 42 8.78 11.75 5.95
C SER A 42 9.85 11.81 4.87
N SER A 43 10.36 10.66 4.43
CA SER A 43 11.34 10.57 3.33
C SER A 43 10.71 10.63 1.93
N LEU A 44 9.38 10.72 1.81
CA LEU A 44 8.71 10.88 0.53
C LEU A 44 8.94 12.28 -0.03
N ASP A 45 9.27 12.37 -1.32
CA ASP A 45 9.27 13.63 -2.07
C ASP A 45 7.83 14.02 -2.42
N VAL A 46 7.15 14.60 -1.42
CA VAL A 46 5.76 15.07 -1.56
C VAL A 46 5.63 16.12 -2.67
N SER A 47 6.69 16.89 -2.97
CA SER A 47 6.66 17.86 -4.06
C SER A 47 6.59 17.16 -5.41
N LEU A 48 7.45 16.17 -5.63
CA LEU A 48 7.44 15.35 -6.84
C LEU A 48 6.13 14.57 -7.00
N LEU A 49 5.64 13.95 -5.92
CA LEU A 49 4.36 13.24 -5.93
C LEU A 49 3.21 14.16 -6.35
N LYS A 50 3.16 15.39 -5.80
CA LYS A 50 2.15 16.40 -6.17
C LYS A 50 2.25 16.83 -7.63
N GLN A 51 3.46 17.06 -8.13
CA GLN A 51 3.69 17.44 -9.52
C GLN A 51 3.28 16.34 -10.51
N THR A 52 3.39 15.08 -10.09
CA THR A 52 3.19 13.91 -10.95
C THR A 52 1.86 13.20 -10.71
N LEU A 53 0.92 13.80 -9.97
CA LEU A 53 -0.44 13.28 -9.77
C LEU A 53 -1.16 12.91 -11.07
N PRO A 54 -1.05 13.66 -12.19
CA PRO A 54 -1.68 13.27 -13.46
C PRO A 54 -1.14 11.93 -14.01
N ILE A 55 0.13 11.64 -13.79
CA ILE A 55 0.75 10.37 -14.20
C ILE A 55 0.17 9.24 -13.36
N ALA A 56 0.15 9.39 -12.03
CA ALA A 56 -0.43 8.39 -11.15
C ALA A 56 -1.92 8.15 -11.42
N GLY A 57 -2.69 9.21 -11.66
CA GLY A 57 -4.10 9.09 -12.03
C GLY A 57 -4.30 8.26 -13.30
N SER A 58 -3.45 8.45 -14.32
CA SER A 58 -3.51 7.70 -15.57
C SER A 58 -3.13 6.23 -15.36
N VAL A 59 -2.03 5.97 -14.63
CA VAL A 59 -1.59 4.61 -14.27
C VAL A 59 -2.68 3.86 -13.50
N LEU A 60 -3.26 4.48 -12.48
CA LEU A 60 -4.29 3.86 -11.65
C LEU A 60 -5.58 3.61 -12.44
N ALA A 61 -6.01 4.56 -13.29
CA ALA A 61 -7.17 4.37 -14.15
C ALA A 61 -7.02 3.18 -15.12
N GLU A 62 -5.82 2.97 -15.66
CA GLU A 62 -5.52 1.84 -16.54
C GLU A 62 -5.41 0.51 -15.77
N ARG A 63 -4.72 0.52 -14.61
CA ARG A 63 -4.26 -0.71 -13.94
C ARG A 63 -5.18 -1.21 -12.83
N LEU A 64 -5.99 -0.34 -12.20
CA LEU A 64 -6.91 -0.76 -11.15
C LEU A 64 -8.05 -1.67 -11.65
N PRO A 65 -8.71 -1.42 -12.81
CA PRO A 65 -9.77 -2.31 -13.28
C PRO A 65 -9.36 -3.78 -13.44
N PRO A 66 -8.27 -4.13 -14.15
CA PRO A 66 -7.84 -5.53 -14.26
C PRO A 66 -7.35 -6.09 -12.92
N PHE A 67 -6.74 -5.26 -12.06
CA PHE A 67 -6.34 -5.68 -10.72
C PHE A 67 -7.55 -6.05 -9.85
N TYR A 68 -8.63 -5.28 -9.88
CA TYR A 68 -9.85 -5.59 -9.14
C TYR A 68 -10.54 -6.84 -9.66
N HIS A 69 -10.54 -7.06 -10.97
CA HIS A 69 -11.01 -8.31 -11.54
C HIS A 69 -10.21 -9.49 -10.97
N TRP A 70 -8.88 -9.39 -10.97
CA TRP A 70 -8.00 -10.41 -10.38
C TRP A 70 -8.27 -10.64 -8.88
N LEU A 71 -8.49 -9.59 -8.08
CA LEU A 71 -8.86 -9.73 -6.66
C LEU A 71 -10.14 -10.55 -6.47
N GLN A 72 -11.14 -10.31 -7.32
CA GLN A 72 -12.43 -10.99 -7.24
C GLN A 72 -12.32 -12.45 -7.69
N THR A 73 -11.59 -12.72 -8.77
CA THR A 73 -11.49 -14.07 -9.35
C THR A 73 -10.48 -14.96 -8.62
N GLU A 74 -9.29 -14.46 -8.33
CA GLU A 74 -8.18 -15.25 -7.79
C GLU A 74 -8.14 -15.27 -6.27
N LEU A 75 -8.66 -14.22 -5.62
CA LEU A 75 -8.61 -14.06 -4.17
C LEU A 75 -10.00 -14.07 -3.52
N SER A 76 -11.07 -14.23 -4.30
CA SER A 76 -12.46 -14.26 -3.83
C SER A 76 -12.83 -13.06 -2.95
N VAL A 77 -12.21 -11.90 -3.21
CA VAL A 77 -12.49 -10.66 -2.47
C VAL A 77 -13.86 -10.13 -2.90
N LYS A 78 -14.88 -10.36 -2.07
CA LYS A 78 -16.28 -10.03 -2.38
C LYS A 78 -16.58 -8.52 -2.38
N ARG A 79 -15.84 -7.74 -1.58
CA ARG A 79 -15.90 -6.28 -1.56
C ARG A 79 -14.52 -5.75 -1.87
N VAL A 80 -14.34 -5.25 -3.08
CA VAL A 80 -13.24 -4.35 -3.38
C VAL A 80 -13.60 -3.01 -2.73
N PRO A 81 -12.73 -2.45 -1.88
CA PRO A 81 -13.10 -1.39 -0.95
C PRO A 81 -13.45 -0.06 -1.64
N ASP A 82 -13.08 0.14 -2.90
CA ASP A 82 -13.37 1.36 -3.65
C ASP A 82 -13.36 1.14 -5.17
N SER A 83 -14.01 2.02 -5.94
CA SER A 83 -13.86 2.05 -7.40
C SER A 83 -12.47 2.57 -7.80
N PRO A 84 -12.00 2.32 -9.03
CA PRO A 84 -10.73 2.87 -9.52
C PRO A 84 -10.62 4.39 -9.30
N GLU A 85 -11.72 5.11 -9.51
CA GLU A 85 -11.82 6.55 -9.31
C GLU A 85 -11.69 6.94 -7.84
N HIS A 86 -12.31 6.18 -6.94
CA HIS A 86 -12.21 6.44 -5.50
C HIS A 86 -10.82 6.15 -4.95
N THR A 87 -10.19 5.03 -5.33
CA THR A 87 -8.81 4.72 -4.92
C THR A 87 -7.84 5.78 -5.47
N THR A 88 -8.03 6.23 -6.71
CA THR A 88 -7.25 7.32 -7.28
C THR A 88 -7.42 8.61 -6.47
N LYS A 89 -8.66 8.99 -6.13
CA LYS A 89 -8.94 10.16 -5.29
C LYS A 89 -8.32 10.04 -3.90
N TRP A 90 -8.36 8.86 -3.30
CA TRP A 90 -7.80 8.61 -1.98
C TRP A 90 -6.28 8.82 -1.98
N VAL A 91 -5.57 8.25 -2.96
CA VAL A 91 -4.11 8.43 -3.12
C VAL A 91 -3.76 9.90 -3.34
N ILE A 92 -4.53 10.62 -4.16
CA ILE A 92 -4.39 12.07 -4.36
C ILE A 92 -4.63 12.83 -3.03
N GLY A 93 -5.65 12.45 -2.28
CA GLY A 93 -5.98 13.05 -0.99
C GLY A 93 -4.88 12.82 0.04
N PHE A 94 -4.31 11.62 0.10
CA PHE A 94 -3.18 11.29 0.97
C PHE A 94 -1.96 12.15 0.69
N VAL A 95 -1.55 12.27 -0.59
CA VAL A 95 -0.43 13.14 -1.00
C VAL A 95 -0.69 14.62 -0.65
N ASN A 96 -1.95 15.02 -0.59
CA ASN A 96 -2.36 16.37 -0.20
C ASN A 96 -2.63 16.54 1.31
N ASN A 97 -2.31 15.55 2.15
CA ASN A 97 -2.59 15.53 3.59
C ASN A 97 -4.09 15.67 3.94
N GLN A 98 -4.98 15.21 3.05
CA GLN A 98 -6.43 15.25 3.21
C GLN A 98 -7.01 13.91 3.68
N GLU A 99 -6.21 12.84 3.63
CA GLU A 99 -6.59 11.49 4.04
C GLU A 99 -5.67 10.99 5.16
N SER A 100 -6.19 10.16 6.05
CA SER A 100 -5.44 9.58 7.17
C SER A 100 -5.17 8.09 6.97
N LEU A 101 -4.07 7.61 7.53
CA LEU A 101 -3.74 6.17 7.54
C LEU A 101 -4.79 5.33 8.29
N SER A 102 -5.44 5.90 9.31
CA SER A 102 -6.56 5.24 9.99
C SER A 102 -7.73 5.04 9.03
N ARG A 103 -8.06 6.04 8.21
CA ARG A 103 -9.13 5.95 7.22
C ARG A 103 -8.80 4.93 6.13
N LEU A 104 -7.55 4.88 5.68
CA LEU A 104 -7.07 3.86 4.75
C LEU A 104 -7.38 2.44 5.25
N VAL A 105 -7.04 2.17 6.51
CA VAL A 105 -7.26 0.86 7.15
C VAL A 105 -8.75 0.54 7.26
N GLU A 106 -9.58 1.51 7.65
CA GLU A 106 -11.03 1.31 7.73
C GLU A 106 -11.63 0.87 6.39
N LEU A 107 -11.23 1.55 5.30
CA LEU A 107 -11.72 1.22 3.95
C LEU A 107 -11.34 -0.21 3.57
N HIS A 108 -10.13 -0.66 3.91
CA HIS A 108 -9.60 -1.96 3.49
C HIS A 108 -9.84 -3.10 4.48
N ARG A 109 -10.51 -2.83 5.62
CA ARG A 109 -10.84 -3.84 6.64
C ARG A 109 -11.50 -5.13 6.11
N PRO A 110 -12.36 -5.10 5.06
CA PRO A 110 -12.97 -6.31 4.52
C PRO A 110 -12.01 -7.25 3.77
N VAL A 111 -10.80 -6.80 3.44
CA VAL A 111 -9.81 -7.58 2.68
C VAL A 111 -9.07 -8.53 3.63
N SER A 112 -9.03 -9.82 3.31
CA SER A 112 -8.32 -10.81 4.13
C SER A 112 -6.81 -10.56 4.12
N ARG A 113 -6.11 -10.99 5.17
CA ARG A 113 -4.64 -10.93 5.24
C ARG A 113 -3.98 -11.53 4.00
N LEU A 114 -4.38 -12.74 3.62
CA LEU A 114 -3.80 -13.43 2.45
C LEU A 114 -4.00 -12.62 1.17
N ALA A 115 -5.20 -12.06 0.97
CA ALA A 115 -5.48 -11.24 -0.20
C ALA A 115 -4.66 -9.94 -0.19
N MET A 116 -4.54 -9.29 0.97
CA MET A 116 -3.76 -8.07 1.14
C MET A 116 -2.28 -8.31 0.83
N GLU A 117 -1.67 -9.33 1.45
CA GLU A 117 -0.25 -9.67 1.22
C GLU A 117 0.04 -10.00 -0.25
N ARG A 118 -0.83 -10.79 -0.90
CA ARG A 118 -0.68 -11.15 -2.31
C ARG A 118 -0.88 -9.96 -3.26
N SER A 119 -1.59 -8.93 -2.81
CA SER A 119 -1.85 -7.72 -3.62
C SER A 119 -0.65 -6.77 -3.68
N VAL A 120 0.20 -6.77 -2.65
CA VAL A 120 1.29 -5.79 -2.52
C VAL A 120 2.19 -5.73 -3.75
N PRO A 121 2.74 -6.84 -4.28
CA PRO A 121 3.61 -6.77 -5.46
C PRO A 121 2.89 -6.20 -6.69
N SER A 122 1.60 -6.51 -6.86
CA SER A 122 0.81 -6.01 -7.98
C SER A 122 0.49 -4.52 -7.85
N LEU A 123 0.16 -4.04 -6.65
CA LEU A 123 -0.12 -2.63 -6.37
C LEU A 123 1.10 -1.74 -6.60
N VAL A 124 2.26 -2.18 -6.08
CA VAL A 124 3.52 -1.46 -6.28
C VAL A 124 3.98 -1.56 -7.73
N GLY A 125 3.80 -2.72 -8.36
CA GLY A 125 4.14 -2.99 -9.75
C GLY A 125 3.34 -2.17 -10.78
N MET A 126 2.22 -1.55 -10.40
CA MET A 126 1.42 -0.72 -11.32
C MET A 126 2.23 0.40 -11.96
N PHE A 127 3.24 0.91 -11.24
CA PHE A 127 4.06 2.03 -11.68
C PHE A 127 5.30 1.60 -12.49
N GLU A 128 5.58 0.31 -12.68
CA GLU A 128 6.78 -0.17 -13.39
C GLU A 128 6.93 0.41 -14.81
N GLY A 129 5.80 0.70 -15.47
CA GLY A 129 5.75 1.27 -16.81
C GLY A 129 6.00 2.79 -16.89
N VAL A 130 6.11 3.50 -15.76
CA VAL A 130 6.35 4.96 -15.75
C VAL A 130 7.77 5.24 -16.23
N GLU A 131 7.93 5.90 -17.38
CA GLU A 131 9.23 6.09 -18.04
C GLU A 131 10.27 6.81 -17.16
N ASP A 132 9.86 7.89 -16.50
CA ASP A 132 10.73 8.62 -15.59
C ASP A 132 11.04 7.78 -14.34
N LEU A 133 12.33 7.45 -14.18
CA LEU A 133 12.81 6.59 -13.10
C LEU A 133 12.55 7.19 -11.71
N GLN A 134 12.74 8.50 -11.55
CA GLN A 134 12.56 9.15 -10.27
C GLN A 134 11.07 9.18 -9.89
N VAL A 135 10.20 9.49 -10.84
CA VAL A 135 8.74 9.44 -10.64
C VAL A 135 8.29 8.03 -10.31
N ARG A 136 8.76 7.03 -11.06
CA ARG A 136 8.46 5.61 -10.81
C ARG A 136 8.82 5.20 -9.39
N GLN A 137 10.07 5.42 -8.99
CA GLN A 137 10.59 5.01 -7.69
C GLN A 137 9.83 5.69 -6.55
N GLU A 138 9.53 6.98 -6.70
CA GLU A 138 8.83 7.74 -5.67
C GLU A 138 7.39 7.24 -5.48
N TRP A 139 6.68 6.94 -6.57
CA TRP A 139 5.35 6.32 -6.48
C TRP A 139 5.38 4.91 -5.92
N GLN A 140 6.34 4.07 -6.32
CA GLN A 140 6.48 2.71 -5.78
C GLN A 140 6.78 2.74 -4.27
N LYS A 141 7.60 3.69 -3.83
CA LYS A 141 7.90 3.92 -2.41
C LYS A 141 6.65 4.36 -1.64
N ALA A 142 5.91 5.35 -2.16
CA ALA A 142 4.68 5.84 -1.54
C ALA A 142 3.64 4.73 -1.39
N ILE A 143 3.37 3.97 -2.46
CA ILE A 143 2.41 2.86 -2.44
C ILE A 143 2.88 1.73 -1.51
N SER A 144 4.19 1.43 -1.47
CA SER A 144 4.75 0.44 -0.56
C SER A 144 4.54 0.82 0.91
N ALA A 145 4.73 2.10 1.27
CA ALA A 145 4.51 2.58 2.64
C ALA A 145 3.05 2.46 3.07
N LEU A 146 2.10 2.78 2.18
CA LEU A 146 0.67 2.60 2.42
C LEU A 146 0.31 1.12 2.57
N CYS A 147 0.85 0.26 1.70
CA CYS A 147 0.62 -1.18 1.75
C CYS A 147 1.18 -1.81 3.03
N LEU A 148 2.31 -1.32 3.57
CA LEU A 148 2.86 -1.80 4.84
C LEU A 148 1.84 -1.65 5.97
N VAL A 149 1.23 -0.48 6.10
CA VAL A 149 0.20 -0.21 7.12
C VAL A 149 -1.01 -1.14 6.94
N LEU A 150 -1.45 -1.35 5.70
CA LEU A 150 -2.56 -2.25 5.39
C LEU A 150 -2.26 -3.71 5.76
N VAL A 151 -1.05 -4.20 5.48
CA VAL A 151 -0.65 -5.56 5.84
C VAL A 151 -0.56 -5.72 7.36
N VAL A 152 -0.01 -4.75 8.08
CA VAL A 152 0.02 -4.76 9.55
C VAL A 152 -1.40 -4.87 10.11
N ALA A 153 -2.32 -4.02 9.63
CA ALA A 153 -3.72 -4.05 10.07
C ALA A 153 -4.40 -5.40 9.77
N ALA A 154 -4.18 -5.96 8.58
CA ALA A 154 -4.76 -7.23 8.19
C ALA A 154 -4.21 -8.41 9.03
N ARG A 155 -2.91 -8.38 9.37
CA ARG A 155 -2.28 -9.36 10.27
C ARG A 155 -2.82 -9.25 11.68
N GLU A 156 -2.99 -8.03 12.20
CA GLU A 156 -3.58 -7.81 13.51
C GLU A 156 -5.02 -8.34 13.56
N ALA A 157 -5.84 -8.01 12.57
CA ALA A 157 -7.23 -8.48 12.51
C ALA A 157 -7.32 -10.02 12.51
N GLU A 158 -6.45 -10.70 11.76
CA GLU A 158 -6.40 -12.17 11.75
C GLU A 158 -5.98 -12.75 13.11
N ARG A 159 -5.00 -12.15 13.79
CA ARG A 159 -4.60 -12.55 15.15
C ARG A 159 -5.74 -12.39 16.14
N CYS A 160 -6.48 -11.27 16.08
CA CYS A 160 -7.61 -11.01 16.98
C CYS A 160 -8.82 -11.93 16.76
N VAL A 161 -8.97 -12.51 15.56
CA VAL A 161 -10.02 -13.49 15.25
C VAL A 161 -9.60 -14.92 15.64
N SER A 162 -8.30 -15.16 15.81
CA SER A 162 -7.72 -16.47 16.15
C SER A 162 -7.58 -16.72 17.66
N VAL A 163 -8.17 -15.86 18.50
CA VAL A 163 -8.22 -15.96 19.98
C VAL A 163 -9.67 -16.21 20.40
#